data_AF-A0A6B0Z321-F1
#
_entry.id   AF-A0A6B0Z321-F1
#
_cell.length_a   1.000
_cell.length_b   1.000
_cell.length_c   1.000
_cell.angle_alpha   90.00
_cell.angle_beta   90.00
_cell.angle_gamma   90.00
#
_symmetry.space_group_name_H-M   'P 1'
#
loop_
_entity.id
_entity.type
_entity.pdbx_description
1 polymer ?
#
loop_
_entity_poly.entity_id
_entity_poly.type
_entity_poly.pdbx_seq_one_letter_code
_entity_poly.pdbx_strand_id
1 'polypeptide(L)' 'MKANYPAIPDVGSSIHIAYQITAAPTTFFLDRDHNVLSVHQGYIKHNQLQDILDQLIEL' A
#
# COMPACT_ATOMS: atom_id res chain seq x y z
N MET A 1 -11.51 -11.38 13.66
CA MET A 1 -10.52 -10.35 14.01
C MET A 1 -10.85 -9.12 13.18
N LYS A 2 -11.22 -8.00 13.80
CA LYS A 2 -11.61 -6.78 13.10
C LYS A 2 -10.36 -5.92 12.90
N ALA A 3 -10.15 -5.40 11.70
CA ALA A 3 -9.10 -4.41 11.48
C ALA A 3 -9.41 -3.15 12.31
N ASN A 4 -8.41 -2.62 13.01
CA ASN A 4 -8.51 -1.34 13.73
C ASN A 4 -8.14 -0.14 12.83
N TYR A 5 -8.19 -0.35 11.51
CA TYR A 5 -7.88 0.61 10.46
C TYR A 5 -8.98 0.58 9.40
N PRO A 6 -9.15 1.66 8.60
CA PRO A 6 -10.10 1.68 7.50
C PRO A 6 -9.87 0.49 6.56
N ALA A 7 -10.92 -0.31 6.35
CA ALA A 7 -10.91 -1.43 5.44
C ALA A 7 -12.21 -1.43 4.65
N ILE A 8 -12.09 -1.47 3.32
CA ILE A 8 -13.22 -1.47 2.40
C ILE A 8 -13.06 -2.70 1.49
N PRO A 9 -14.12 -3.50 1.28
CA PRO A 9 -14.07 -4.59 0.33
C PRO A 9 -14.00 -4.05 -1.10
N ASP A 10 -13.01 -4.48 -1.88
CA ASP A 10 -12.93 -4.22 -3.33
C ASP A 10 -13.86 -5.19 -4.09
N VAL A 11 -15.16 -4.98 -3.93
CA VAL A 11 -16.20 -5.80 -4.57
C VAL A 11 -16.11 -5.64 -6.09
N GLY A 12 -15.92 -6.74 -6.80
CA GLY A 12 -15.74 -6.73 -8.26
C GLY A 12 -14.31 -6.45 -8.72
N SER A 13 -13.33 -6.39 -7.81
CA SER A 13 -11.89 -6.28 -8.12
C SER A 13 -11.51 -5.03 -8.92
N SER A 14 -12.28 -3.95 -8.78
CA SER A 14 -12.07 -2.71 -9.53
C SER A 14 -10.73 -2.04 -9.20
N ILE A 15 -10.35 -2.01 -7.92
CA ILE A 15 -9.08 -1.43 -7.47
C ILE A 15 -7.93 -2.35 -7.88
N HIS A 16 -8.05 -3.67 -7.64
CA HIS A 16 -7.08 -4.66 -8.10
C HIS A 16 -6.74 -4.48 -9.59
N ILE A 17 -7.76 -4.44 -10.44
CA ILE A 17 -7.59 -4.30 -11.90
C ILE A 17 -6.98 -2.94 -12.26
N ALA A 18 -7.50 -1.84 -11.70
CA ALA A 18 -7.01 -0.50 -12.00
C ALA A 18 -5.53 -0.31 -11.63
N TYR A 19 -5.11 -0.88 -10.50
CA TYR A 19 -3.73 -0.85 -10.03
C TYR A 19 -2.86 -1.99 -10.60
N GLN A 20 -3.41 -2.81 -11.50
CA GLN A 20 -2.72 -3.92 -12.17
C GLN A 20 -1.97 -4.84 -11.18
N ILE A 21 -2.58 -5.14 -10.03
CA ILE A 21 -1.92 -5.93 -8.99
C ILE A 21 -1.71 -7.37 -9.47
N THR A 22 -0.47 -7.84 -9.50
CA THR A 22 -0.12 -9.21 -9.95
C THR A 22 0.32 -10.15 -8.83
N ALA A 23 0.59 -9.61 -7.63
CA ALA A 23 1.09 -10.35 -6.48
C ALA A 23 0.32 -10.00 -5.21
N ALA A 24 0.22 -10.95 -4.27
CA ALA A 24 -0.40 -10.74 -2.97
C ALA A 24 0.58 -11.11 -1.83
N PRO A 25 0.70 -10.27 -0.76
CA PRO A 25 0.14 -8.92 -0.66
C PRO A 25 0.87 -7.92 -1.59
N THR A 26 0.21 -6.81 -1.94
CA THR A 26 0.86 -5.65 -2.58
C THR A 26 0.47 -4.40 -1.80
N THR A 27 1.44 -3.55 -1.50
CA THR A 27 1.27 -2.30 -0.77
C THR A 27 1.70 -1.14 -1.65
N PHE A 28 0.83 -0.15 -1.81
CA PHE A 28 1.14 1.11 -2.47
C PHE A 28 1.37 2.19 -1.42
N PHE A 29 2.45 2.94 -1.58
CA PHE A 29 2.80 4.08 -0.73
C PHE A 29 2.51 5.36 -1.50
N LEU A 30 1.66 6.22 -0.93
CA LEU A 30 1.19 7.45 -1.56
C LEU A 30 1.72 8.67 -0.81
N ASP A 31 2.09 9.73 -1.53
CA ASP A 31 2.41 11.04 -0.95
C ASP A 31 1.14 11.85 -0.62
N ARG A 32 1.32 13.10 -0.14
CA ARG A 32 0.21 14.00 0.23
C ARG A 32 -0.63 14.48 -0.96
N ASP A 33 -0.07 14.43 -2.16
CA ASP A 33 -0.73 14.82 -3.41
C ASP A 33 -1.37 13.60 -4.12
N HIS A 34 -1.38 12.45 -3.45
CA HIS A 34 -1.90 11.16 -3.94
C HIS A 34 -1.08 10.53 -5.07
N ASN A 35 0.18 10.95 -5.28
CA ASN A 35 1.06 10.26 -6.21
C ASN A 35 1.60 8.97 -5.59
N VAL A 36 1.79 7.95 -6.41
CA VAL A 36 2.43 6.70 -5.99
C VAL A 36 3.94 6.92 -5.91
N LEU A 37 4.49 6.87 -4.68
CA LEU A 37 5.93 7.01 -4.44
C LEU A 37 6.65 5.67 -4.59
N SER A 38 6.07 4.59 -4.05
CA SER A 38 6.62 3.24 -4.20
C SER A 38 5.54 2.16 -4.14
N VAL A 39 5.89 0.99 -4.69
CA VAL A 39 5.05 -0.21 -4.69
C VAL A 39 5.88 -1.36 -4.17
N HIS A 40 5.38 -2.06 -3.16
CA HIS A 40 6.02 -3.25 -2.61
C HIS A 40 5.16 -4.47 -2.85
N GLN A 41 5.74 -5.49 -3.47
CA GLN A 41 5.10 -6.78 -3.71
C GLN A 41 5.65 -7.85 -2.76
N GLY A 42 4.75 -8.60 -2.14
CA GLY A 42 5.08 -9.57 -1.11
C GLY A 42 5.10 -8.97 0.29
N TYR A 43 5.54 -9.77 1.26
CA TYR A 43 5.57 -9.35 2.67
C TYR A 43 6.59 -8.22 2.89
N ILE A 44 6.22 -7.24 3.70
CA ILE A 44 7.10 -6.15 4.14
C ILE A 44 7.64 -6.50 5.52
N LYS A 45 8.96 -6.49 5.69
CA LYS A 45 9.58 -6.61 7.02
C LYS A 45 9.50 -5.28 7.76
N HIS A 46 9.47 -5.34 9.09
CA HIS A 46 9.30 -4.16 9.91
C HIS A 46 10.33 -3.04 9.64
N ASN A 47 11.60 -3.39 9.49
CA ASN A 47 12.66 -2.42 9.15
C ASN A 47 12.45 -1.78 7.78
N GLN A 48 12.04 -2.57 6.78
CA GLN A 48 11.74 -2.04 5.43
C GLN A 48 10.56 -1.07 5.46
N LEU A 49 9.55 -1.35 6.29
CA LEU A 49 8.40 -0.45 6.44
C LEU A 49 8.84 0.89 7.03
N GLN A 50 9.69 0.88 8.06
CA GLN A 50 10.17 2.10 8.69
C GLN A 50 10.90 3.00 7.69
N ASP A 51 11.86 2.43 6.94
CA ASP A 51 12.64 3.18 5.95
C ASP A 51 11.75 3.84 4.87
N ILE A 52 10.68 3.16 4.45
CA ILE A 52 9.73 3.70 3.46
C ILE A 52 8.87 4.81 4.07
N LEU A 53 8.44 4.66 5.33
CA LEU A 53 7.62 5.67 6.01
C LEU A 53 8.42 6.93 6.31
N ASP A 54 9.71 6.82 6.66
CA ASP A 54 10.57 7.97 6.91
C ASP A 54 10.70 8.84 5.65
N GLN A 55 10.86 8.21 4.47
CA GLN A 55 10.87 8.92 3.19
C GLN A 55 9.56 9.66 2.87
N LEU A 56 8.42 9.16 3.35
CA LEU A 56 7.11 9.78 3.12
C LEU A 56 6.82 10.98 4.03
N ILE A 57 7.37 10.98 5.24
CA ILE A 57 7.13 12.05 6.23
C ILE A 57 8.03 13.27 5.97
N GLU A 58 9.20 13.06 5.38
CA GLU A 58 10.16 14.12 5.05
C GLU A 58 9.84 14.91 3.76
N LEU A 59 8.78 14.52 3.03
CA LEU A 59 8.25 15.22 1.85
C LEU A 59 7.12 16.20 2.21
#